data_AF-A0A956FCA2-F1
#
_entry.id   AF-A0A956FCA2-F1
#
_cell.length_a   1.000
_cell.length_b   1.000
_cell.length_c   1.000
_cell.angle_alpha   90.00
_cell.angle_beta   90.00
_cell.angle_gamma   90.00
#
_symmetry.space_group_name_H-M   'P 1'
#
loop_
_entity.id
_entity.type
_entity.pdbx_description
1 polymer ?
#
loop_
_entity_poly.entity_id
_entity_poly.type
_entity_poly.pdbx_seq_one_letter_code
_entity_poly.pdbx_strand_id
1 'polypeptide(L)'
;MSMPSPPLPVARKHVLLDLLVAAEHERLGLHRSPARVDEVARWVRARHDLMRPAELHDFLARSGLGPAGFHDRIRALHDLSQLQEHHRARIDQRLPRYRAVFGVRDWLLRRAMEAGQ
;
A
#
# COMPACT_ATOMS: atom_id res chain seq x y z
N MET A 1 -0.83 -16.61 19.22
CA MET A 1 0.29 -15.66 19.40
C MET A 1 -0.15 -14.30 18.87
N SER A 2 -0.32 -13.31 19.74
CA SER A 2 -0.59 -11.92 19.31
C SER A 2 0.68 -11.33 18.70
N MET A 3 0.56 -10.66 17.56
CA MET A 3 1.70 -9.89 17.03
C MET A 3 2.05 -8.77 18.02
N PRO A 4 3.34 -8.56 18.32
CA PRO A 4 3.75 -7.49 19.22
C PRO A 4 3.32 -6.14 18.63
N SER A 5 2.72 -5.28 19.44
CA SER A 5 2.45 -3.90 19.04
C SER A 5 3.76 -3.23 18.62
N PRO A 6 3.75 -2.43 17.55
CA PRO A 6 4.95 -1.73 17.12
C PRO A 6 5.46 -0.82 18.24
N PRO A 7 6.79 -0.63 18.39
CA PRO A 7 7.34 0.34 19.33
C PRO A 7 6.71 1.73 19.11
N LEU A 8 6.44 2.46 20.19
CA LEU A 8 5.76 3.77 20.14
C LEU A 8 6.37 4.74 19.10
N PRO A 9 7.71 4.85 18.93
CA PRO A 9 8.28 5.71 17.88
C PRO A 9 7.87 5.29 16.46
N VAL A 10 7.76 3.98 16.20
CA VAL A 10 7.33 3.44 14.90
C VAL A 10 5.85 3.74 14.67
N ALA A 11 5.01 3.52 15.69
CA ALA A 11 3.59 3.84 15.63
C ALA A 11 3.37 5.34 15.33
N ARG A 12 4.08 6.23 16.04
CA ARG A 12 4.03 7.69 15.80
C ARG A 12 4.47 8.06 14.40
N LYS A 13 5.53 7.44 13.87
CA LYS A 13 6.00 7.68 12.51
C LYS A 13 4.96 7.27 11.47
N HIS A 14 4.29 6.12 11.65
CA HIS A 14 3.23 5.69 10.75
C HIS A 14 2.06 6.68 10.75
N VAL A 15 1.61 7.11 11.94
CA VAL A 15 0.54 8.12 12.04
C VAL A 15 0.94 9.43 11.37
N LEU A 16 2.16 9.92 11.60
CA LEU A 16 2.65 11.13 10.94
C LEU A 16 2.67 10.97 9.42
N LEU A 17 3.14 9.82 8.91
CA LEU A 17 3.16 9.56 7.47
C LEU A 17 1.74 9.55 6.89
N ASP A 18 0.78 8.89 7.55
CA ASP A 18 -0.61 8.84 7.10
C ASP A 18 -1.23 10.25 7.04
N LEU A 19 -0.95 11.11 8.03
CA LEU A 19 -1.39 12.51 8.03
C LEU A 19 -0.76 13.33 6.90
N LEU A 20 0.54 13.16 6.66
CA LEU A 20 1.25 13.86 5.57
C LEU A 20 0.76 13.41 4.20
N VAL A 21 0.48 12.11 4.03
CA VAL A 21 -0.09 11.55 2.80
C VAL A 21 -1.47 12.16 2.52
N ALA A 22 -2.34 12.22 3.54
CA ALA A 22 -3.67 12.80 3.40
C ALA A 22 -3.61 14.28 3.00
N ALA A 23 -2.80 15.08 3.71
CA ALA A 23 -2.62 16.50 3.41
C ALA A 23 -2.06 16.75 2.00
N GLU A 24 -1.09 15.94 1.57
CA GLU A 24 -0.48 16.09 0.25
C GLU A 24 -1.42 15.66 -0.88
N HIS A 25 -2.26 14.65 -0.65
CA HIS A 25 -3.35 14.28 -1.56
C HIS A 25 -4.32 15.43 -1.80
N GLU A 26 -4.77 16.06 -0.72
CA GLU A 26 -5.65 17.22 -0.78
C GLU A 26 -4.97 18.37 -1.53
N ARG A 27 -3.72 18.68 -1.19
CA ARG A 27 -2.92 19.74 -1.83
C ARG A 27 -2.73 19.52 -3.33
N LEU A 28 -2.55 18.28 -3.75
CA LEU A 28 -2.34 17.91 -5.15
C LEU A 28 -3.64 17.64 -5.93
N GLY A 29 -4.79 17.63 -5.25
CA GLY A 29 -6.07 17.25 -5.86
C GLY A 29 -6.05 15.81 -6.40
N LEU A 30 -5.34 14.90 -5.73
CA LEU A 30 -5.32 13.49 -6.12
C LEU A 30 -6.60 12.81 -5.66
N HIS A 31 -7.16 11.99 -6.55
CA HIS A 31 -8.42 11.30 -6.30
C HIS A 31 -8.19 9.80 -6.18
N ARG A 32 -8.84 9.20 -5.19
CA ARG A 32 -8.88 7.75 -5.05
C ARG A 32 -9.72 7.15 -6.17
N SER A 33 -9.14 6.21 -6.89
CA SER A 33 -9.89 5.36 -7.82
C SER A 33 -10.27 4.07 -7.10
N PRO A 34 -11.57 3.76 -6.91
CA PRO A 34 -11.98 2.50 -6.27
C PRO A 34 -11.37 1.27 -6.94
N ALA A 35 -11.34 1.24 -8.28
CA ALA A 35 -10.71 0.16 -9.03
C ALA A 35 -9.21 -0.01 -8.70
N ARG A 36 -8.48 1.09 -8.51
CA ARG A 36 -7.06 1.04 -8.12
C ARG A 36 -6.86 0.61 -6.67
N VAL A 37 -7.76 0.97 -5.76
CA VAL A 37 -7.75 0.49 -4.37
C VAL A 37 -7.95 -1.04 -4.36
N ASP A 38 -8.89 -1.56 -5.16
CA ASP A 38 -9.12 -3.01 -5.27
C ASP A 38 -7.92 -3.73 -5.91
N GLU A 39 -7.25 -3.12 -6.87
CA GLU A 39 -5.99 -3.62 -7.42
C GLU A 39 -4.89 -3.71 -6.37
N VAL A 40 -4.73 -2.67 -5.53
CA VAL A 40 -3.79 -2.68 -4.41
C VAL A 40 -4.16 -3.78 -3.42
N ALA A 41 -5.45 -3.95 -3.09
CA ALA A 41 -5.91 -5.03 -2.23
C ALA A 41 -5.53 -6.41 -2.78
N ARG A 42 -5.78 -6.64 -4.08
CA ARG A 42 -5.39 -7.89 -4.75
C ARG A 42 -3.89 -8.11 -4.76
N TRP A 43 -3.10 -7.05 -5.01
CA TRP A 43 -1.65 -7.12 -4.96
C TRP A 43 -1.13 -7.50 -3.57
N VAL A 44 -1.61 -6.81 -2.52
CA VAL A 44 -1.23 -7.12 -1.13
C VAL A 44 -1.59 -8.57 -0.81
N ARG A 45 -2.80 -9.01 -1.18
CA ARG A 45 -3.23 -10.39 -0.93
C ARG A 45 -2.35 -11.40 -1.66
N ALA A 46 -2.05 -11.17 -2.94
CA ALA A 46 -1.18 -12.07 -3.71
C ALA A 46 0.25 -12.11 -3.17
N ARG A 47 0.81 -10.97 -2.76
CA ARG A 47 2.17 -10.88 -2.21
C ARG A 47 2.35 -11.65 -0.90
N HIS A 48 1.26 -11.84 -0.16
CA HIS A 48 1.25 -12.47 1.16
C HIS A 48 0.49 -13.80 1.20
N ASP A 49 0.18 -14.38 0.03
CA ASP A 49 -0.59 -15.62 -0.08
C ASP A 49 -1.94 -15.60 0.67
N LEU A 50 -2.63 -14.46 0.65
CA LEU A 50 -3.95 -14.22 1.28
C LEU A 50 -5.09 -14.24 0.28
N MET A 51 -4.97 -15.06 -0.77
CA MET A 51 -5.94 -15.11 -1.85
C MET A 51 -7.20 -15.88 -1.45
N ARG A 52 -7.13 -16.84 -0.51
CA ARG A 52 -8.33 -17.53 -0.03
C ARG A 52 -9.02 -16.75 1.11
N PRO A 53 -10.36 -16.73 1.17
CA PRO A 53 -11.09 -16.00 2.21
C PRO A 53 -10.70 -16.40 3.65
N ALA A 54 -10.49 -17.70 3.91
CA ALA A 54 -10.08 -18.20 5.22
C ALA A 54 -8.69 -17.69 5.64
N GLU A 55 -7.72 -17.71 4.72
CA GLU A 55 -6.35 -17.22 4.97
C GLU A 55 -6.35 -15.73 5.30
N LEU A 56 -7.12 -14.93 4.55
CA LEU A 56 -7.30 -13.51 4.82
C LEU A 56 -7.97 -13.30 6.19
N HIS A 57 -9.06 -14.01 6.48
CA HIS A 57 -9.78 -13.90 7.74
C HIS A 57 -8.86 -14.19 8.95
N ASP A 58 -8.12 -15.29 8.89
CA ASP A 58 -7.17 -15.69 9.92
C ASP A 58 -6.04 -14.68 10.09
N PHE A 59 -5.52 -14.15 8.99
CA PHE A 59 -4.49 -13.12 9.01
C PHE A 59 -5.01 -11.83 9.68
N LEU A 60 -6.21 -11.40 9.33
CA LEU A 60 -6.83 -10.20 9.91
C LEU A 60 -7.07 -10.39 11.41
N ALA A 61 -7.63 -11.53 11.81
CA ALA A 61 -7.85 -11.88 13.22
C ALA A 61 -6.54 -11.86 14.03
N ARG A 62 -5.47 -12.47 13.51
CA ARG A 62 -4.14 -12.45 14.17
C ARG A 62 -3.51 -11.06 14.23
N SER A 63 -3.83 -10.21 13.25
CA SER A 63 -3.34 -8.83 13.18
C SER A 63 -4.16 -7.86 14.03
N GLY A 64 -5.23 -8.33 14.69
CA GLY A 64 -6.17 -7.48 15.41
C GLY A 64 -6.93 -6.52 14.49
N LEU A 65 -7.02 -6.84 13.20
CA LEU A 65 -7.71 -6.04 12.20
C LEU A 65 -9.05 -6.68 11.85
N GLY A 66 -10.08 -5.86 11.73
CA GLY A 66 -11.32 -6.24 11.05
C GLY A 66 -11.26 -5.98 9.55
N PRO A 67 -12.27 -6.42 8.77
CA PRO A 67 -12.38 -6.12 7.35
C PRO A 67 -12.33 -4.62 7.02
N ALA A 68 -12.98 -3.78 7.85
CA ALA A 68 -12.93 -2.33 7.69
C ALA A 68 -11.51 -1.77 7.86
N GLY A 69 -10.80 -2.19 8.92
CA GLY A 69 -9.42 -1.78 9.16
C GLY A 69 -8.45 -2.23 8.06
N PHE A 70 -8.70 -3.39 7.44
CA PHE A 70 -7.97 -3.82 6.25
C PHE A 70 -8.20 -2.86 5.08
N HIS A 71 -9.45 -2.55 4.75
CA HIS A 71 -9.78 -1.61 3.66
C HIS A 71 -9.18 -0.22 3.88
N ASP A 72 -9.22 0.30 5.10
CA ASP A 72 -8.58 1.58 5.42
C ASP A 72 -7.07 1.53 5.21
N ARG A 73 -6.43 0.41 5.56
CA ARG A 73 -5.00 0.21 5.31
C ARG A 73 -4.66 0.12 3.83
N ILE A 74 -5.50 -0.56 3.04
CA ILE A 74 -5.35 -0.62 1.57
C ILE A 74 -5.51 0.78 0.96
N ARG A 75 -6.48 1.57 1.43
CA ARG A 75 -6.66 2.96 0.97
C ARG A 75 -5.45 3.83 1.28
N ALA A 76 -4.93 3.76 2.51
CA ALA A 76 -3.73 4.48 2.90
C ALA A 76 -2.50 4.08 2.04
N LEU A 77 -2.37 2.78 1.75
CA LEU A 77 -1.30 2.27 0.89
C LEU A 77 -1.45 2.76 -0.56
N HIS A 78 -2.67 2.76 -1.09
CA HIS A 78 -2.99 3.31 -2.40
C HIS A 78 -2.59 4.79 -2.48
N ASP A 79 -2.97 5.58 -1.49
CA ASP A 79 -2.69 7.02 -1.46
C ASP A 79 -1.19 7.29 -1.44
N LEU A 80 -0.44 6.57 -0.59
CA LEU A 80 1.01 6.63 -0.56
C LEU A 80 1.62 6.23 -1.91
N SER A 81 1.10 5.20 -2.56
CA SER A 81 1.60 4.74 -3.86
C SER A 81 1.41 5.80 -4.96
N GLN A 82 0.29 6.53 -4.95
CA GLN A 82 0.05 7.63 -5.88
C GLN A 82 1.02 8.80 -5.64
N LEU A 83 1.31 9.13 -4.38
CA LEU A 83 2.30 10.16 -4.07
C LEU A 83 3.72 9.75 -4.46
N GLN A 84 4.09 8.50 -4.21
CA GLN A 84 5.37 7.96 -4.64
C GLN A 84 5.52 8.02 -6.16
N GLU A 85 4.46 7.69 -6.90
CA GLU A 85 4.45 7.80 -8.34
C GLU A 85 4.60 9.26 -8.79
N HIS A 86 3.80 10.16 -8.23
CA HIS A 86 3.88 11.60 -8.53
C HIS A 86 5.29 12.17 -8.27
N HIS A 87 5.94 11.74 -7.19
CA HIS A 87 7.28 12.19 -6.82
C HIS A 87 8.43 11.31 -7.32
N ARG A 88 8.15 10.28 -8.13
CA ARG A 88 9.12 9.24 -8.50
C ARG A 88 10.46 9.80 -8.98
N ALA A 89 10.43 10.77 -9.91
CA ALA A 89 11.65 11.37 -10.43
C ALA A 89 12.51 12.04 -9.34
N ARG A 90 11.88 12.73 -8.38
CA ARG A 90 12.58 13.36 -7.25
C ARG A 90 13.09 12.33 -6.24
N ILE A 91 12.36 11.25 -6.03
CA ILE A 91 12.78 10.13 -5.18
C ILE A 91 14.00 9.46 -5.78
N ASP A 92 13.95 9.11 -7.07
CA ASP A 92 15.05 8.45 -7.79
C ASP A 92 16.33 9.30 -7.79
N GLN A 93 16.21 10.62 -7.91
CA GLN A 93 17.35 11.56 -7.79
C GLN A 93 18.00 11.52 -6.40
N ARG A 94 17.21 11.37 -5.34
CA ARG A 94 17.72 11.35 -3.95
C ARG A 94 18.18 9.96 -3.51
N LEU A 95 17.71 8.92 -4.18
CA LEU A 95 18.05 7.52 -3.92
C LEU A 95 18.62 6.83 -5.16
N PRO A 96 19.70 7.36 -5.77
CA PRO A 96 20.19 6.89 -7.08
C PRO A 96 20.67 5.43 -7.06
N ARG A 97 21.07 4.92 -5.88
CA ARG A 97 21.49 3.53 -5.67
C ARG A 97 20.33 2.57 -5.38
N TYR A 98 19.13 3.09 -5.13
CA TYR A 98 17.94 2.34 -4.76
C TYR A 98 16.81 2.60 -5.77
N ARG A 99 17.14 2.64 -7.06
CA ARG A 99 16.18 2.73 -8.17
C ARG A 99 15.14 1.63 -7.94
N ALA A 100 13.89 2.03 -7.69
CA ALA A 100 12.93 1.20 -7.00
C ALA A 100 12.78 -0.19 -7.63
N VAL A 101 13.02 -1.21 -6.80
CA VAL A 101 12.77 -2.62 -7.05
C VAL A 101 11.37 -2.91 -6.48
N PHE A 102 10.38 -3.13 -7.37
CA PHE A 102 9.00 -3.61 -7.13
C PHE A 102 8.06 -2.72 -6.30
N GLY A 103 7.52 -1.65 -6.91
CA GLY A 103 6.28 -1.00 -6.43
C GLY A 103 5.01 -1.73 -6.90
N VAL A 104 3.84 -1.38 -6.32
CA VAL A 104 2.51 -1.83 -6.80
C VAL A 104 2.38 -1.63 -8.31
N ARG A 105 2.87 -0.49 -8.81
CA ARG A 105 2.91 -0.15 -10.23
C ARG A 105 3.69 -1.17 -11.07
N ASP A 106 4.88 -1.59 -10.65
CA ASP A 106 5.71 -2.51 -11.44
C ASP A 106 5.07 -3.90 -11.52
N TRP A 107 4.39 -4.32 -10.46
CA TRP A 107 3.59 -5.54 -10.49
C TRP A 107 2.37 -5.41 -11.42
N LEU A 108 1.64 -4.29 -11.37
CA LEU A 108 0.50 -4.04 -12.26
C LEU A 108 0.92 -3.98 -13.73
N LEU A 109 2.04 -3.31 -14.02
CA LEU A 109 2.60 -3.21 -15.37
C LEU A 109 3.06 -4.57 -15.88
N ARG A 110 3.77 -5.36 -15.07
CA ARG A 110 4.20 -6.72 -15.45
C ARG A 110 3.00 -7.59 -15.81
N ARG A 111 1.91 -7.53 -15.03
CA ARG A 111 0.71 -8.34 -15.29
C ARG A 111 -0.08 -7.88 -16.53
N ALA A 112 -0.14 -6.58 -16.79
CA ALA A 112 -0.75 -6.04 -18.02
C ALA A 112 0.01 -6.49 -19.28
N MET A 113 1.34 -6.61 -19.19
CA MET A 113 2.17 -7.17 -20.26
C MET A 113 1.96 -8.67 -20.45
N GLU A 114 1.77 -9.43 -19.36
CA GLU A 114 1.48 -10.88 -19.40
C GLU A 114 0.07 -11.21 -19.91
N ALA A 115 -0.91 -10.33 -19.70
CA ALA A 115 -2.30 -10.54 -20.16
C ALA A 115 -2.57 -10.09 -21.61
N GLY A 116 -1.60 -9.44 -22.26
CA GLY A 116 -1.66 -9.01 -23.66
C GLY A 116 -0.91 -9.91 -24.65
N GLN A 117 -0.45 -11.09 -24.18
CA GLN A 117 0.10 -12.20 -24.98
C GLN A 117 -0.93 -13.33 -25.06
#